data_AF-A0A2V9PVX3-F1
#
_entry.id   AF-A0A2V9PVX3-F1
#
_cell.length_a   1.000
_cell.length_b   1.000
_cell.length_c   1.000
_cell.angle_alpha   90.00
_cell.angle_beta   90.00
_cell.angle_gamma   90.00
#
_symmetry.space_group_name_H-M   'P 1'
#
loop_
_entity.id
_entity.type
_entity.pdbx_description
1 polymer ?
#
loop_
_entity_poly.entity_id
_entity_poly.type
_entity_poly.pdbx_seq_one_letter_code
_entity_poly.pdbx_strand_id
1 'polypeptide(L)' 'SDLGNPYVLSASDTDGRVSIDYGVYGAPETYLIDRDGIIRFKQIGPITPDVWQKTILPLVKDLNK' A
#
# COMPACT_ATOMS: atom_id res chain seq x y z
N SER A 1 -12.34 3.04 22.64
CA SER A 1 -13.02 3.83 21.59
C SER A 1 -12.30 3.53 20.29
N ASP A 2 -12.74 2.43 19.70
CA ASP A 2 -12.34 1.88 18.42
C ASP A 2 -12.58 2.87 17.28
N LEU A 3 -11.66 3.82 17.09
CA LEU A 3 -11.52 4.47 15.81
C LEU A 3 -10.72 3.50 14.94
N GLY A 4 -11.44 2.51 14.42
CA GLY A 4 -10.94 1.55 13.44
C GLY A 4 -10.05 2.29 12.45
N ASN A 5 -8.83 1.80 12.27
CA ASN A 5 -7.85 2.39 11.39
C ASN A 5 -8.49 2.47 9.99
N PRO A 6 -8.91 3.66 9.52
CA PRO A 6 -9.73 3.81 8.29
C PRO A 6 -8.91 3.55 7.03
N TYR A 7 -7.60 3.31 7.20
CA TYR A 7 -6.60 3.28 6.14
C TYR A 7 -6.07 1.88 5.94
N VAL A 8 -6.95 0.91 5.69
CA VAL A 8 -6.50 -0.39 5.16
C VAL A 8 -7.54 -0.90 4.17
N LEU A 9 -7.47 -0.39 2.95
CA LEU A 9 -7.72 -1.24 1.79
C LEU A 9 -6.40 -1.37 1.04
N SER A 10 -5.55 -2.28 1.55
CA SER A 10 -4.50 -2.84 0.71
C SER A 10 -5.21 -3.70 -0.34
N ALA A 11 -5.72 -3.06 -1.39
CA ALA A 11 -6.07 -3.76 -2.61
C ALA A 11 -4.74 -4.17 -3.25
N SER A 12 -4.16 -5.23 -2.71
CA SER A 12 -3.15 -5.96 -3.43
C SER A 12 -3.89 -6.62 -4.57
N ASP A 13 -3.64 -6.19 -5.81
CA ASP A 13 -4.03 -6.96 -6.98
C ASP A 13 -3.10 -8.19 -7.05
N THR A 14 -3.30 -9.10 -6.09
CA THR A 14 -2.73 -10.44 -6.10
C THR A 14 -3.48 -11.37 -7.06
N ASP A 15 -4.54 -10.91 -7.71
CA ASP A 15 -5.21 -11.65 -8.79
C ASP A 15 -4.39 -11.62 -10.09
N GLY A 16 -3.34 -10.80 -10.15
CA GLY A 16 -2.17 -10.95 -11.01
C GLY A 16 -1.30 -12.15 -10.61
N ARG A 17 -1.83 -13.36 -10.82
CA ARG A 17 -1.21 -14.69 -10.65
C ARG A 17 0.33 -14.70 -10.68
N VAL A 18 0.88 -15.32 -9.63
CA VAL A 18 2.19 -16.02 -9.54
C VAL A 18 3.06 -15.92 -10.80
N SER A 19 4.23 -15.29 -10.70
CA SER A 19 5.30 -15.48 -11.68
C SER A 19 6.52 -16.08 -11.01
N ILE A 20 6.54 -17.42 -11.05
CA ILE A 20 7.77 -18.20 -11.11
C ILE A 20 8.21 -18.21 -12.59
N ASP A 21 9.49 -17.96 -12.82
CA ASP A 21 10.33 -18.30 -13.98
C ASP A 21 10.34 -17.52 -15.31
N TYR A 22 9.36 -16.69 -15.72
CA TYR A 22 9.43 -16.13 -17.09
C TYR A 22 8.96 -14.66 -17.24
N GLY A 23 9.78 -13.72 -16.79
CA GLY A 23 10.09 -12.45 -17.47
C GLY A 23 9.00 -11.42 -17.83
N VAL A 24 7.70 -11.65 -17.63
CA VAL A 24 6.65 -10.67 -17.94
C VAL A 24 5.44 -10.82 -17.01
N TYR A 25 5.50 -10.22 -15.81
CA TYR A 25 4.31 -9.59 -15.20
C TYR A 25 4.71 -8.50 -14.19
N GLY A 26 3.89 -7.44 -14.10
CA GLY A 26 4.19 -6.19 -13.39
C GLY A 26 4.39 -6.36 -11.88
N ALA A 27 5.21 -5.49 -11.30
CA ALA A 27 5.47 -5.49 -9.85
C ALA A 27 4.17 -5.24 -9.05
N PRO A 28 4.00 -5.84 -7.86
CA PRO A 28 2.80 -5.61 -7.06
C PRO A 28 2.65 -4.13 -6.72
N GLU A 29 1.42 -3.65 -6.63
CA GLU A 29 1.14 -2.25 -6.29
C GLU A 29 0.38 -2.16 -4.97
N THR A 30 0.66 -1.12 -4.18
CA THR A 30 -0.09 -0.83 -2.95
C THR A 30 -0.43 0.65 -2.87
N TYR A 31 -1.67 0.95 -2.49
CA TYR A 31 -2.18 2.32 -2.42
C TYR A 31 -2.47 2.72 -0.98
N LEU A 32 -2.13 3.95 -0.63
CA LEU A 32 -2.58 4.61 0.59
C LEU A 32 -3.69 5.58 0.21
N ILE A 33 -4.89 5.31 0.73
CA ILE A 33 -6.10 6.09 0.45
C ILE A 33 -6.55 6.74 1.76
N ASP A 34 -6.90 8.02 1.73
CA ASP A 34 -7.37 8.74 2.90
C ASP A 34 -8.90 8.61 3.14
N ARG A 35 -9.41 9.33 4.15
CA ARG A 35 -10.83 9.26 4.57
C ARG A 35 -11.79 9.83 3.54
N ASP A 36 -11.30 10.70 2.66
CA ASP A 36 -12.07 11.29 1.57
C ASP A 36 -12.02 10.43 0.29
N GLY A 37 -11.36 9.26 0.35
CA GLY A 37 -11.19 8.36 -0.78
C GLY A 37 -10.09 8.79 -1.76
N ILE A 38 -9.21 9.71 -1.36
CA ILE A 38 -8.15 10.23 -2.22
C ILE A 38 -6.88 9.39 -2.06
N ILE A 39 -6.28 8.98 -3.18
CA ILE A 39 -4.97 8.33 -3.19
C ILE A 39 -3.91 9.36 -2.78
N ARG A 40 -3.24 9.10 -1.67
CA ARG A 40 -2.14 9.93 -1.15
C ARG A 40 -0.77 9.37 -1.51
N PHE A 41 -0.68 8.07 -1.77
CA PHE A 41 0.56 7.42 -2.15
C PHE A 41 0.32 6.11 -2.90
N LYS A 42 1.26 5.76 -3.80
CA LYS A 42 1.32 4.49 -4.53
C LYS A 42 2.72 3.90 -4.39
N GLN A 43 2.81 2.68 -3.88
CA GLN A 43 4.00 1.85 -3.91
C GLN A 43 3.95 0.95 -5.15
N ILE A 44 5.06 0.88 -5.89
CA ILE A 44 5.29 -0.11 -6.95
C ILE A 44 6.38 -1.06 -6.48
N GLY A 45 6.14 -2.36 -6.58
CA GLY A 45 6.97 -3.38 -5.97
C GLY A 45 6.60 -3.70 -4.53
N PRO A 46 7.25 -4.71 -3.94
CA PRO A 46 6.92 -5.20 -2.61
C PRO A 46 7.16 -4.12 -1.54
N ILE A 47 6.29 -4.11 -0.52
CA ILE A 47 6.53 -3.30 0.69
C ILE A 47 7.63 -3.99 1.51
N THR A 48 8.80 -3.36 1.57
CA THR A 48 9.87 -3.77 2.46
C THR A 48 9.73 -3.10 3.83
N PRO A 49 10.41 -3.61 4.88
CA PRO A 49 10.45 -2.94 6.18
C PRO A 49 10.92 -1.48 6.10
N ASP A 50 11.89 -1.17 5.24
CA ASP A 50 12.35 0.19 5.00
C ASP A 50 11.27 1.08 4.37
N VAL A 51 10.61 0.60 3.31
CA VAL A 51 9.49 1.33 2.67
C VAL A 51 8.37 1.58 3.67
N TRP A 52 8.06 0.58 4.48
CA TRP A 52 7.06 0.72 5.53
C TRP A 52 7.45 1.78 6.56
N GLN A 53 8.65 1.68 7.16
CA GLN A 53 9.06 2.55 8.27
C GLN A 53 9.38 3.98 7.84
N LYS A 54 10.00 4.17 6.67
CA LYS A 54 10.51 5.46 6.22
C LYS A 54 9.54 6.22 5.32
N THR A 55 8.57 5.54 4.72
CA THR A 55 7.66 6.16 3.76
C THR A 55 6.20 6.02 4.18
N ILE A 56 5.69 4.79 4.28
CA ILE A 56 4.25 4.58 4.48
C ILE A 56 3.80 4.99 5.89
N LEU A 57 4.53 4.58 6.93
CA LEU A 57 4.15 4.86 8.31
C LEU A 57 4.14 6.36 8.66
N PRO A 58 5.12 7.18 8.24
CA PRO A 58 5.04 8.63 8.39
C PRO A 58 3.82 9.25 7.70
N LEU A 59 3.53 8.86 6.45
CA LEU A 59 2.36 9.37 5.71
C LEU A 59 1.04 9.02 6.42
N VAL A 60 0.91 7.79 6.92
CA VAL A 60 -0.27 7.37 7.70
C VAL A 60 -0.44 8.21 8.97
N LYS A 61 0.66 8.58 9.63
CA LYS A 61 0.60 9.44 10.82
C LYS A 61 0.17 10.87 10.48
N ASP A 62 0.65 11.42 9.38
CA ASP A 62 0.28 12.76 8.95
C ASP A 62 -1.19 12.86 8.51
N LEU A 63 -1.73 11.81 7.89
CA LEU A 63 -3.15 11.72 7.53
C LEU A 63 -4.09 11.44 8.70
N ASN A 64 -3.55 11.17 9.90
CA ASN A 64 -4.33 10.97 11.14
C ASN A 64 -4.30 12.18 12.07
N LYS A 65 -3.61 13.26 11.70
CA LYS A 65 -3.71 14.55 12.38
C LYS A 65 -4.96 15.28 11.90
#